data_AF-A0A355DG69-F1
#
_entry.id   AF-A0A355DG69-F1
#
_cell.length_a   1.000
_cell.length_b   1.000
_cell.length_c   1.000
_cell.angle_alpha   90.00
_cell.angle_beta   90.00
_cell.angle_gamma   90.00
#
_symmetry.space_group_name_H-M   'P 1'
#
loop_
_entity.id
_entity.type
_entity.pdbx_description
1 polymer ?
#
loop_
_entity_poly.entity_id
_entity_poly.type
_entity_poly.pdbx_seq_one_letter_code
_entity_poly.pdbx_strand_id
1 'polypeptide(L)' 'MAGAVIMIVVLVVVMPVGILMSGAVGAALLGRLLKTDVDAAHEGSELLGVSEANPYAGPAPD' A
#
# COMPACT_ATOMS: atom_id res chain seq x y z
N MET A 1 -26.80 -20.15 -21.66
CA MET A 1 -25.48 -20.52 -21.11
C MET A 1 -24.58 -19.31 -20.85
N ALA A 2 -24.42 -18.37 -21.78
CA ALA A 2 -23.53 -17.22 -21.62
C ALA A 2 -23.74 -16.40 -20.32
N GLY A 3 -24.99 -16.10 -19.96
CA GLY A 3 -25.29 -15.37 -18.72
C GLY A 3 -24.81 -16.07 -17.44
N ALA A 4 -24.91 -17.41 -17.39
CA ALA A 4 -24.41 -18.19 -16.25
C ALA A 4 -22.89 -18.12 -16.13
N VAL A 5 -22.18 -18.19 -17.26
CA VAL A 5 -20.72 -18.07 -17.30
C VAL A 5 -20.28 -16.69 -16.81
N ILE A 6 -20.95 -15.62 -17.29
CA ILE A 6 -20.66 -14.25 -16.84
C ILE A 6 -20.84 -14.12 -15.33
N MET A 7 -21.95 -14.64 -14.79
CA MET A 7 -22.22 -14.59 -13.36
C MET A 7 -21.14 -15.31 -12.54
N ILE A 8 -20.70 -16.48 -12.98
CA ILE A 8 -19.63 -17.23 -12.29
C ILE A 8 -18.34 -16.40 -12.26
N VAL A 9 -17.94 -15.80 -13.39
CA VAL A 9 -16.73 -14.98 -13.46
C VAL A 9 -16.82 -13.77 -12.54
N VAL A 10 -17.98 -13.09 -12.52
CA VAL A 10 -18.20 -11.92 -11.66
C VAL A 10 -18.08 -12.30 -10.19
N LEU A 11 -18.73 -13.38 -9.77
CA LEU A 11 -18.80 -13.77 -8.36
C LEU A 11 -17.48 -14.38 -7.85
N VAL A 12 -16.81 -15.19 -8.67
CA VAL A 12 -15.65 -16.00 -8.23
C VAL A 12 -14.32 -15.32 -8.51
N VAL A 13 -14.27 -14.39 -9.48
CA VAL A 13 -13.01 -13.72 -9.85
C VAL A 13 -13.09 -12.22 -9.62
N VAL A 14 -14.07 -11.55 -10.20
CA VAL A 14 -14.14 -10.08 -10.16
C VAL A 14 -14.38 -9.57 -8.75
N MET A 15 -15.35 -10.15 -8.02
CA MET A 15 -15.66 -9.75 -6.65
C MET A 15 -14.46 -9.93 -5.70
N PRO A 16 -13.80 -11.10 -5.59
CA PRO A 16 -12.67 -11.23 -4.67
C PRO A 16 -11.48 -10.36 -5.05
N VAL A 17 -11.12 -10.27 -6.34
CA VAL A 17 -10.03 -9.40 -6.78
C VAL A 17 -10.38 -7.93 -6.53
N GLY A 18 -11.63 -7.53 -6.80
CA GLY A 18 -12.12 -6.18 -6.55
C GLY A 18 -12.07 -5.81 -5.07
N ILE A 19 -12.48 -6.71 -4.18
CA ILE A 19 -12.39 -6.50 -2.73
C ILE A 19 -10.93 -6.34 -2.30
N LEU A 20 -10.04 -7.25 -2.71
CA LEU A 20 -8.62 -7.19 -2.36
C LEU A 20 -7.96 -5.90 -2.86
N MET A 21 -8.21 -5.52 -4.12
CA MET A 21 -7.65 -4.31 -4.71
C MET A 21 -8.22 -3.04 -4.08
N SER A 22 -9.51 -3.01 -3.74
CA SER A 22 -10.12 -1.87 -3.05
C SER A 22 -9.51 -1.66 -1.66
N GLY A 23 -9.24 -2.74 -0.91
CA GLY A 23 -8.52 -2.69 0.35
C GLY A 23 -7.08 -2.17 0.21
N ALA A 24 -6.36 -2.63 -0.81
CA ALA A 24 -5.00 -2.16 -1.09
C ALA A 24 -4.98 -0.66 -1.43
N VAL A 25 -5.91 -0.18 -2.25
CA VAL A 25 -6.05 1.25 -2.57
C VAL A 25 -6.37 2.05 -1.31
N GLY A 26 -7.32 1.59 -0.49
CA GLY A 26 -7.66 2.27 0.77
C GLY A 26 -6.47 2.36 1.73
N ALA A 27 -5.73 1.26 1.91
CA ALA A 27 -4.55 1.21 2.76
C ALA A 27 -3.43 2.14 2.24
N ALA A 28 -3.21 2.19 0.92
CA ALA A 28 -2.21 3.07 0.32
C ALA A 28 -2.56 4.55 0.52
N LEU A 29 -3.83 4.93 0.35
CA LEU A 29 -4.29 6.30 0.57
C LEU A 29 -4.13 6.71 2.03
N LEU A 30 -4.60 5.88 2.96
CA LEU A 30 -4.47 6.13 4.39
C LEU A 30 -2.99 6.20 4.82
N GLY A 31 -2.19 5.21 4.39
CA GLY A 31 -0.75 5.18 4.68
C GLY A 31 -0.04 6.43 4.17
N ARG A 32 -0.37 6.92 2.97
CA ARG A 32 0.22 8.15 2.42
C ARG A 32 -0.17 9.38 3.23
N LEU A 33 -1.44 9.53 3.58
CA LEU A 33 -1.91 10.67 4.37
C LEU A 33 -1.23 10.70 5.75
N LEU A 34 -1.18 9.56 6.44
CA LEU A 34 -0.50 9.44 7.73
C LEU A 34 1.01 9.70 7.62
N LYS A 35 1.67 9.15 6.60
CA LYS A 35 3.10 9.33 6.38
C LYS A 35 3.46 10.80 6.16
N THR A 36 2.71 11.51 5.31
CA THR A 36 2.93 12.95 5.06
C THR A 36 2.81 13.79 6.33
N ASP A 37 1.84 13.48 7.18
CA ASP A 37 1.63 14.21 8.45
C ASP A 37 2.78 13.96 9.45
N VAL A 38 3.19 12.70 9.62
CA VAL A 38 4.29 12.32 10.52
C VAL A 38 5.63 12.90 10.05
N ASP A 39 5.88 12.91 8.73
CA ASP A 39 7.13 13.44 8.17
C ASP A 39 7.22 14.95 8.41
N ALA A 40 6.13 15.69 8.21
CA ALA A 40 6.07 17.13 8.50
C ALA A 40 6.27 17.43 9.99
N ALA A 41 5.71 16.60 10.89
CA ALA A 41 5.86 16.77 12.33
C ALA A 41 7.29 16.49 12.83
N HIS A 42 8.09 15.71 12.10
CA HIS A 42 9.44 15.30 12.48
C HIS A 42 10.51 15.82 11.50
N GLU A 43 10.24 16.91 10.80
CA GLU A 43 11.19 17.53 9.87
C GLU A 43 12.51 17.86 10.58
N GLY A 44 13.63 17.41 10.01
CA GLY A 44 14.97 17.57 10.60
C GLY A 44 15.29 16.65 11.78
N SER A 45 14.38 15.73 12.14
CA SER A 45 14.60 14.73 13.20
C SER A 45 15.39 13.53 12.69
N GLU A 46 16.19 12.93 13.58
CA GLU A 46 16.82 11.62 13.35
C GLU A 46 15.78 10.53 13.03
N LEU A 47 14.55 10.65 13.57
CA LEU A 47 13.48 9.68 13.35
C LEU A 47 13.01 9.66 11.89
N LEU A 48 13.01 10.81 11.22
CA LEU A 48 12.68 10.89 9.80
C LEU A 48 13.71 10.12 8.98
N GLY A 49 15.01 10.35 9.25
CA GLY A 49 16.11 9.65 8.60
C GLY A 49 16.07 8.13 8.81
N VAL A 50 15.76 7.67 10.02
CA VAL A 50 15.56 6.24 10.31
C VAL A 50 14.36 5.68 9.54
N SER A 51 13.25 6.43 9.43
CA SER A 51 12.05 5.97 8.74
C SER A 51 12.20 5.88 7.22
N GLU A 52 13.09 6.67 6.63
CA GLU A 52 13.39 6.68 5.20
C GLU A 52 14.54 5.72 4.83
N ALA A 53 15.34 5.30 5.81
CA ALA A 53 16.43 4.38 5.59
C ALA A 53 15.94 3.02 5.08
N ASN A 54 16.56 2.53 4.00
CA ASN A 54 16.32 1.17 3.54
C ASN A 54 17.09 0.18 4.44
N PRO A 55 16.40 -0.66 5.24
CA PRO A 55 17.07 -1.58 6.16
C PRO A 55 17.88 -2.68 5.45
N TYR A 56 17.70 -2.85 4.14
CA TYR A 56 18.40 -3.85 3.32
C TYR A 56 19.51 -3.27 2.45
N ALA A 57 19.85 -1.99 2.58
CA ALA A 57 20.88 -1.35 1.76
C ALA A 57 22.30 -1.88 2.01
N GLY A 58 22.51 -2.71 3.04
CA GLY A 58 23.85 -3.13 3.47
C GLY A 58 24.63 -1.99 4.14
N PRO A 59 25.84 -2.26 4.66
CA PRO A 59 26.69 -1.22 5.23
C PRO A 59 27.12 -0.23 4.14
N ALA A 60 27.23 1.06 4.51
CA ALA A 60 27.70 2.09 3.59
C ALA A 60 29.13 1.77 3.11
N PRO A 61 29.45 2.01 1.81
CA PRO A 61 30.81 1.84 1.32
C PRO A 61 31.73 2.86 1.99
N ASP A 62 32.88 2.37 2.45
CA ASP A 62 33.95 3.12 3.15
C ASP A 62 34.45 4.36 2.39
#